data_AF-A0A271LF77-F1
#
_entry.id   AF-A0A271LF77-F1
#
_cell.length_a   1.000
_cell.length_b   1.000
_cell.length_c   1.000
_cell.angle_alpha   90.00
_cell.angle_beta   90.00
_cell.angle_gamma   90.00
#
_symmetry.space_group_name_H-M   'P 1'
#
loop_
_entity.id
_entity.type
_entity.pdbx_description
1 polymer ?
#
loop_
_entity_poly.entity_id
_entity_poly.type
_entity_poly.pdbx_seq_one_letter_code
_entity_poly.pdbx_strand_id
1 'polypeptide(L)'
;MSKLRVAGPDLPAALKQVIDYRKSGLSLNHVVGCPLDCGYCVRHLFANYEMKKPHLVVGDTEAIEALVGHWAFQPDTTPIQIFNRATDPFLPMVKDHLFTCLEDLDQRGLTNPVLVITRWHVEPADVARLEHLRNLKLTILVTWSGIENDKIEPVDSGIAERSLEVLSRHAVRTKSILYWRPIIAGLNDTDLHFARARGLAALADATVFTGLFFRDEIRAHFKAIGVPDLYSDVARRKIFPVGVERRVLEAFTGIPLFRKTSCGVAFAHGISDYNGHYGVQEICDICPILQVGLCAAAHLKPPMPRVEALAATAGLDPGSISIDDRRIEVADSNEQQRYFMQHSLNYQVHDRKHPHHLGRHGRAELGWT
;
A
#
# COMPACT_ATOMS: atom_id res chain seq x y z
N MET A 1 19.12 -1.93 23.12
CA MET A 1 18.43 -2.66 22.03
C MET A 1 19.44 -3.48 21.23
N SER A 2 19.09 -4.70 20.84
CA SER A 2 19.94 -5.54 19.99
C SER A 2 19.99 -4.91 18.60
N LYS A 3 21.18 -4.47 18.16
CA LYS A 3 21.37 -3.90 16.83
C LYS A 3 21.00 -4.93 15.76
N LEU A 4 20.27 -4.52 14.72
CA LEU A 4 20.05 -5.35 13.54
C LEU A 4 21.40 -5.83 13.00
N ARG A 5 21.44 -7.10 12.58
CA ARG A 5 22.60 -7.62 11.85
C ARG A 5 22.59 -7.02 10.45
N VAL A 6 23.76 -6.65 9.95
CA VAL A 6 23.92 -6.25 8.55
C VAL A 6 23.65 -7.48 7.67
N ALA A 7 22.94 -7.29 6.56
CA ALA A 7 22.67 -8.32 5.59
C ALA A 7 23.98 -8.86 5.00
N GLY A 8 24.05 -10.19 4.81
CA GLY A 8 25.22 -10.85 4.25
C GLY A 8 25.42 -10.56 2.75
N PRO A 9 26.59 -10.92 2.18
CA PRO A 9 26.91 -10.70 0.77
C PRO A 9 25.92 -11.40 -0.19
N ASP A 10 25.34 -12.52 0.25
CA ASP A 10 24.39 -13.36 -0.48
C ASP A 10 22.97 -12.79 -0.55
N LEU A 11 22.75 -11.56 -0.08
CA LEU A 11 21.45 -10.90 -0.20
C LEU A 11 21.05 -10.80 -1.70
N PRO A 12 19.85 -11.29 -2.07
CA PRO A 12 19.35 -11.17 -3.44
C PRO A 12 19.43 -9.74 -3.98
N ALA A 13 19.82 -9.58 -5.25
CA ALA A 13 20.03 -8.27 -5.88
C ALA A 13 18.79 -7.35 -5.78
N ALA A 14 17.59 -7.91 -5.94
CA ALA A 14 16.34 -7.16 -5.81
C ALA A 14 16.10 -6.56 -4.41
N LEU A 15 16.72 -7.13 -3.36
CA LEU A 15 16.64 -6.63 -1.99
C LEU A 15 17.76 -5.63 -1.66
N LYS A 16 18.87 -5.65 -2.42
CA LYS A 16 19.91 -4.60 -2.36
C LYS A 16 19.38 -3.26 -2.86
N GLN A 17 18.43 -3.29 -3.80
CA GLN A 17 17.66 -2.10 -4.17
C GLN A 17 16.66 -1.75 -3.06
N VAL A 18 17.05 -0.82 -2.19
CA VAL A 18 16.25 -0.39 -1.03
C VAL A 18 15.16 0.62 -1.40
N ILE A 19 15.28 1.29 -2.54
CA ILE A 19 14.26 2.22 -3.07
C ILE A 19 13.54 1.60 -4.26
N ASP A 20 12.22 1.51 -4.18
CA ASP A 20 11.37 1.01 -5.26
C ASP A 20 10.11 1.86 -5.37
N TYR A 21 9.67 2.17 -6.58
CA TYR A 21 8.50 3.03 -6.79
C TYR A 21 7.30 2.21 -7.26
N ARG A 22 6.30 2.09 -6.39
CA ARG A 22 5.05 1.36 -6.63
C ARG A 22 3.84 2.29 -6.54
N LYS A 23 2.66 1.73 -6.83
CA LYS A 23 1.40 2.48 -6.90
C LYS A 23 1.04 3.27 -5.64
N SER A 24 1.49 2.81 -4.48
CA SER A 24 1.19 3.45 -3.20
C SER A 24 2.28 4.42 -2.74
N GLY A 25 3.38 4.55 -3.50
CA GLY A 25 4.43 5.52 -3.22
C GLY A 25 5.85 5.03 -3.55
N LEU A 26 6.79 5.96 -3.43
CA LEU A 26 8.22 5.69 -3.43
C LEU A 26 8.59 5.02 -2.09
N SER A 27 9.07 3.81 -2.17
CA SER A 27 9.19 2.92 -1.02
C SER A 27 10.63 2.84 -0.53
N LEU A 28 10.85 3.01 0.77
CA LEU A 28 12.13 2.82 1.44
C LEU A 28 12.14 1.48 2.22
N ASN A 29 13.02 0.56 1.84
CA ASN A 29 13.07 -0.81 2.33
C ASN A 29 14.52 -1.24 2.66
N HIS A 30 15.22 -0.46 3.49
CA HIS A 30 16.59 -0.77 3.92
C HIS A 30 16.68 -1.78 5.07
N VAL A 31 15.54 -2.25 5.59
CA VAL A 31 15.45 -3.39 6.51
C VAL A 31 14.63 -4.50 5.86
N VAL A 32 15.17 -5.72 5.90
CA VAL A 32 14.62 -6.89 5.18
C VAL A 32 14.53 -8.12 6.09
N GLY A 33 13.47 -8.91 5.92
CA GLY A 33 13.19 -10.09 6.72
C GLY A 33 12.11 -9.83 7.76
N CYS A 34 11.27 -10.82 8.01
CA CYS A 34 10.13 -10.69 8.92
C CYS A 34 9.70 -12.05 9.49
N PRO A 35 9.42 -12.15 10.80
CA PRO A 35 9.08 -13.39 11.48
C PRO A 35 7.59 -13.76 11.40
N LEU A 36 6.73 -12.88 10.86
CA LEU A 36 5.27 -13.05 10.88
C LEU A 36 4.74 -14.19 10.00
N ASP A 37 5.56 -14.63 9.05
CA ASP A 37 5.37 -15.89 8.31
C ASP A 37 4.04 -16.08 7.58
N CYS A 38 3.32 -15.01 7.24
CA CYS A 38 2.07 -15.12 6.49
C CYS A 38 2.29 -15.81 5.13
N GLY A 39 1.63 -16.92 4.86
CA GLY A 39 1.88 -17.75 3.66
C GLY A 39 1.48 -17.09 2.33
N TYR A 40 0.72 -15.99 2.38
CA TYR A 40 0.41 -15.15 1.19
C TYR A 40 1.37 -13.96 1.01
N CYS A 41 2.46 -13.90 1.77
CA CYS A 41 3.34 -12.74 1.78
C CYS A 41 4.05 -12.54 0.43
N VAL A 42 4.11 -11.29 -0.05
CA VAL A 42 4.82 -10.95 -1.30
C VAL A 42 6.31 -11.29 -1.27
N ARG A 43 6.88 -11.54 -0.09
CA ARG A 43 8.27 -11.99 0.13
C ARG A 43 8.62 -13.30 -0.58
N HIS A 44 7.63 -14.13 -0.91
CA HIS A 44 7.84 -15.30 -1.79
C HIS A 44 8.42 -14.91 -3.15
N LEU A 45 8.12 -13.70 -3.66
CA LEU A 45 8.56 -13.22 -4.98
C LEU A 45 9.95 -12.59 -4.98
N PHE A 46 10.51 -12.31 -3.79
CA PHE A 46 11.80 -11.63 -3.64
C PHE A 46 12.87 -12.54 -3.06
N ALA A 47 12.63 -13.86 -3.05
CA ALA A 47 13.52 -14.88 -2.50
C ALA A 47 13.94 -14.58 -1.04
N ASN A 48 13.05 -13.95 -0.26
CA ASN A 48 13.36 -13.52 1.11
C ASN A 48 12.34 -13.98 2.14
N TYR A 49 11.43 -14.89 1.78
CA TYR A 49 10.44 -15.44 2.70
C TYR A 49 11.10 -16.18 3.88
N GLU A 50 12.19 -16.92 3.64
CA GLU A 50 12.93 -17.65 4.69
C GLU A 50 13.75 -16.76 5.64
N MET A 51 13.93 -15.48 5.32
CA MET A 51 14.61 -14.52 6.20
C MET A 51 13.71 -14.11 7.37
N LYS A 52 13.51 -14.99 8.36
CA LYS A 52 12.59 -14.74 9.48
C LYS A 52 13.10 -13.70 10.47
N LYS A 53 14.41 -13.39 10.45
CA LYS A 53 15.02 -12.33 11.27
C LYS A 53 15.24 -11.09 10.41
N PRO A 54 14.84 -9.88 10.85
CA PRO A 54 15.16 -8.65 10.14
C PRO A 54 16.67 -8.41 10.10
N HIS A 55 17.15 -7.87 8.97
CA HIS A 55 18.54 -7.49 8.71
C HIS A 55 18.58 -6.11 8.07
N LEU A 56 19.64 -5.35 8.38
CA LEU A 56 19.91 -4.03 7.82
C LEU A 56 20.67 -4.19 6.50
N VAL A 57 20.11 -3.68 5.40
CA VAL A 57 20.76 -3.67 4.08
C VAL A 57 21.76 -2.52 4.01
N VAL A 58 21.36 -1.35 4.51
CA VAL A 58 22.13 -0.11 4.54
C VAL A 58 21.70 0.72 5.74
N GLY A 59 22.56 1.60 6.27
CA GLY A 59 22.26 2.43 7.44
C GLY A 59 21.12 3.43 7.20
N ASP A 60 20.41 3.82 8.27
CA ASP A 60 19.24 4.71 8.17
C ASP A 60 19.56 6.02 7.45
N THR A 61 20.62 6.72 7.85
CA THR A 61 21.03 8.00 7.24
C THR A 61 21.28 7.85 5.73
N GLU A 62 22.04 6.83 5.32
CA GLU A 62 22.33 6.59 3.90
C GLU A 62 21.05 6.21 3.13
N ALA A 63 20.16 5.42 3.73
CA ALA A 63 18.87 5.06 3.14
C ALA A 63 17.98 6.29 2.90
N ILE A 64 17.91 7.18 3.89
CA ILE A 64 17.14 8.42 3.84
C ILE A 64 17.72 9.38 2.79
N GLU A 65 19.04 9.58 2.77
CA GLU A 65 19.71 10.41 1.77
C GLU A 65 19.48 9.87 0.35
N ALA A 66 19.55 8.55 0.17
CA ALA A 66 19.22 7.92 -1.10
C ALA A 66 17.75 8.16 -1.50
N LEU A 67 16.81 8.13 -0.55
CA LEU A 67 15.39 8.37 -0.82
C LEU A 67 15.13 9.81 -1.27
N VAL A 68 15.63 10.79 -0.53
CA VAL A 68 15.40 12.22 -0.85
C VAL A 68 16.20 12.66 -2.07
N GLY A 69 17.33 12.01 -2.35
CA GLY A 69 18.13 12.22 -3.57
C GLY A 69 17.65 11.41 -4.79
N HIS A 70 16.61 10.58 -4.63
CA HIS A 70 16.11 9.76 -5.73
C HIS A 70 15.48 10.62 -6.83
N TRP A 71 15.76 10.31 -8.10
CA TRP A 71 15.29 11.10 -9.26
C TRP A 71 13.77 11.33 -9.30
N ALA A 72 13.02 10.38 -8.74
CA ALA A 72 11.56 10.39 -8.72
C ALA A 72 10.96 11.01 -7.45
N PHE A 73 11.78 11.40 -6.47
CA PHE A 73 11.32 12.05 -5.25
C PHE A 73 11.02 13.52 -5.52
N GLN A 74 9.85 13.97 -5.07
CA GLN A 74 9.45 15.36 -5.07
C GLN A 74 8.99 15.74 -3.66
N PRO A 75 9.61 16.77 -3.05
CA PRO A 75 9.13 17.32 -1.79
C PRO A 75 7.63 17.61 -1.83
N ASP A 76 6.94 17.28 -0.74
CA ASP A 76 5.52 17.52 -0.48
C ASP A 76 4.52 16.78 -1.37
N THR A 77 4.99 16.18 -2.47
CA THR A 77 4.16 15.60 -3.53
C THR A 77 4.24 14.08 -3.56
N THR A 78 5.45 13.51 -3.57
CA THR A 78 5.64 12.07 -3.72
C THR A 78 5.13 11.33 -2.48
N PRO A 79 4.15 10.40 -2.60
CA PRO A 79 3.79 9.53 -1.48
C PRO A 79 4.97 8.62 -1.14
N ILE A 80 5.28 8.48 0.16
CA ILE A 80 6.38 7.67 0.66
C ILE A 80 5.80 6.44 1.37
N GLN A 81 6.44 5.28 1.18
CA GLN A 81 6.13 4.09 1.98
C GLN A 81 7.38 3.61 2.69
N ILE A 82 7.31 3.38 4.00
CA ILE A 82 8.46 2.87 4.76
C ILE A 82 8.17 1.42 5.13
N PHE A 83 9.11 0.52 4.78
CA PHE A 83 9.07 -0.91 5.11
C PHE A 83 7.82 -1.66 4.62
N ASN A 84 7.31 -1.33 3.45
CA ASN A 84 6.09 -1.91 2.88
C ASN A 84 6.30 -3.21 2.07
N ARG A 85 7.54 -3.61 1.79
CA ARG A 85 7.87 -4.77 0.92
C ARG A 85 8.44 -5.95 1.68
N ALA A 86 9.39 -5.71 2.58
CA ALA A 86 10.33 -6.74 3.00
C ALA A 86 10.38 -6.99 4.52
N THR A 87 9.73 -6.17 5.33
CA THR A 87 9.63 -6.36 6.78
C THR A 87 8.28 -5.82 7.30
N ASP A 88 8.01 -5.94 8.60
CA ASP A 88 6.93 -5.21 9.25
C ASP A 88 7.54 -4.07 10.11
N PRO A 89 7.06 -2.82 9.95
CA PRO A 89 7.68 -1.63 10.53
C PRO A 89 7.60 -1.56 12.06
N PHE A 90 6.65 -2.25 12.71
CA PHE A 90 6.46 -2.19 14.17
C PHE A 90 7.10 -3.35 14.92
N LEU A 91 7.79 -4.27 14.23
CA LEU A 91 8.58 -5.30 14.89
C LEU A 91 9.60 -4.67 15.86
N PRO A 92 9.83 -5.25 17.05
CA PRO A 92 10.70 -4.66 18.08
C PRO A 92 12.11 -4.27 17.61
N MET A 93 12.68 -5.00 16.64
CA MET A 93 14.01 -4.71 16.09
C MET A 93 14.00 -3.73 14.90
N VAL A 94 12.83 -3.36 14.38
CA VAL A 94 12.66 -2.53 13.18
C VAL A 94 12.12 -1.15 13.53
N LYS A 95 11.31 -1.09 14.60
CA LYS A 95 10.59 0.08 15.06
C LYS A 95 11.47 1.34 15.19
N ASP A 96 12.67 1.24 15.76
CA ASP A 96 13.55 2.41 15.87
C ASP A 96 14.00 2.94 14.51
N HIS A 97 14.30 2.06 13.55
CA HIS A 97 14.67 2.44 12.19
C HIS A 97 13.52 3.13 11.46
N LEU A 98 12.27 2.70 11.71
CA LEU A 98 11.07 3.38 11.19
C LEU A 98 11.04 4.81 11.70
N PHE A 99 11.15 5.00 13.01
CA PHE A 99 11.04 6.32 13.60
C PHE A 99 12.22 7.22 13.24
N THR A 100 13.45 6.71 13.13
CA THR A 100 14.59 7.49 12.61
C THR A 100 14.29 8.05 11.23
N CYS A 101 13.68 7.25 10.34
CA CYS A 101 13.28 7.73 9.02
C CYS A 101 12.16 8.78 9.11
N LEU A 102 11.13 8.54 9.92
CA LEU A 102 10.00 9.48 10.07
C LEU A 102 10.47 10.83 10.66
N GLU A 103 11.28 10.79 11.70
CA GLU A 103 11.78 11.98 12.40
C GLU A 103 12.72 12.80 11.51
N ASP A 104 13.62 12.16 10.75
CA ASP A 104 14.51 12.86 9.83
C ASP A 104 13.71 13.53 8.69
N LEU A 105 12.80 12.79 8.04
CA LEU A 105 11.93 13.35 6.99
C LEU A 105 11.08 14.51 7.52
N ASP A 106 10.57 14.40 8.74
CA ASP A 106 9.80 15.47 9.39
C ASP A 106 10.66 16.69 9.74
N GLN A 107 11.89 16.49 10.24
CA GLN A 107 12.86 17.55 10.55
C GLN A 107 13.28 18.35 9.30
N ARG A 108 13.27 17.72 8.12
CA ARG A 108 13.46 18.41 6.83
C ARG A 108 12.29 19.31 6.42
N GLY A 109 11.20 19.33 7.20
CA GLY A 109 10.01 20.14 6.90
C GLY A 109 9.10 19.56 5.84
N LEU A 110 9.28 18.29 5.46
CA LEU A 110 8.51 17.66 4.39
C LEU A 110 7.05 17.43 4.81
N THR A 111 6.13 17.67 3.89
CA THR A 111 4.68 17.46 4.08
C THR A 111 4.12 16.33 3.20
N ASN A 112 5.02 15.49 2.67
CA ASN A 112 4.69 14.32 1.87
C ASN A 112 3.68 13.41 2.60
N PRO A 113 2.75 12.77 1.86
CA PRO A 113 2.01 11.63 2.38
C PRO A 113 2.97 10.49 2.74
N VAL A 114 2.91 9.98 3.97
CA VAL A 114 3.73 8.85 4.41
C VAL A 114 2.84 7.71 4.88
N LEU A 115 3.06 6.52 4.32
CA LEU A 115 2.29 5.31 4.59
C LEU A 115 3.16 4.29 5.31
N VAL A 116 2.69 3.82 6.45
CA VAL A 116 3.29 2.74 7.22
C VAL A 116 2.26 1.62 7.35
N ILE A 117 2.54 0.45 6.79
CA ILE A 117 1.61 -0.69 6.81
C ILE A 117 2.12 -1.70 7.83
N THR A 118 1.29 -2.04 8.81
CA THR A 118 1.66 -2.95 9.91
C THR A 118 0.58 -3.99 10.13
N ARG A 119 0.98 -5.18 10.57
CA ARG A 119 0.13 -6.19 11.21
C ARG A 119 0.52 -6.37 12.69
N TRP A 120 1.59 -5.72 13.13
CA TRP A 120 2.16 -5.89 14.45
C TRP A 120 1.72 -4.82 15.45
N HIS A 121 2.11 -5.01 16.70
CA HIS A 121 1.71 -4.19 17.84
C HIS A 121 2.09 -2.71 17.65
N VAL A 122 1.06 -1.86 17.63
CA VAL A 122 1.19 -0.42 17.86
C VAL A 122 0.85 -0.14 19.32
N GLU A 123 1.81 0.38 20.07
CA GLU A 123 1.68 0.67 21.50
C GLU A 123 1.39 2.17 21.73
N PRO A 124 0.79 2.56 22.88
CA PRO A 124 0.55 3.98 23.17
C PRO A 124 1.82 4.86 23.12
N ALA A 125 2.98 4.31 23.52
CA ALA A 125 4.26 5.00 23.43
C ALA A 125 4.69 5.24 21.97
N ASP A 126 4.34 4.34 21.06
CA ASP A 126 4.58 4.53 19.63
C ASP A 126 3.73 5.69 19.13
N VAL A 127 2.43 5.70 19.44
CA VAL A 127 1.51 6.77 19.03
C VAL A 127 1.98 8.12 19.56
N ALA A 128 2.39 8.19 20.82
CA ALA A 128 2.97 9.41 21.37
C ALA A 128 4.18 9.90 20.55
N ARG A 129 5.08 9.00 20.10
CA ARG A 129 6.20 9.37 19.25
C ARG A 129 5.75 9.82 17.84
N LEU A 130 4.75 9.17 17.25
CA LEU A 130 4.17 9.57 15.95
C LEU A 130 3.51 10.97 16.03
N GLU A 131 2.84 11.29 17.14
CA GLU A 131 2.18 12.58 17.35
C GLU A 131 3.16 13.75 17.60
N HIS A 132 4.44 13.47 17.86
CA HIS A 132 5.48 14.52 17.92
C HIS A 132 5.89 15.03 16.53
N LEU A 133 5.62 14.27 15.46
CA LEU A 133 5.87 14.70 14.09
C LEU A 133 4.96 15.88 13.73
N ARG A 134 5.50 16.88 13.04
CA ARG A 134 4.83 18.16 12.79
C ARG A 134 4.36 18.34 11.35
N ASN A 135 5.15 17.87 10.39
CA ASN A 135 5.03 18.21 8.98
C ASN A 135 4.44 17.06 8.14
N LEU A 136 4.88 15.81 8.36
CA LEU A 136 4.50 14.67 7.52
C LEU A 136 3.00 14.30 7.62
N LYS A 137 2.33 14.06 6.49
CA LYS A 137 0.95 13.52 6.47
C LYS A 137 0.98 12.00 6.69
N LEU A 138 1.20 11.61 7.94
CA LEU A 138 1.41 10.21 8.32
C LEU A 138 0.08 9.43 8.40
N THR A 139 0.09 8.23 7.82
CA THR A 139 -0.99 7.26 7.90
C THR A 139 -0.48 5.88 8.28
N ILE A 140 -1.03 5.31 9.34
CA ILE A 140 -0.81 3.92 9.76
C ILE A 140 -1.94 3.05 9.20
N LEU A 141 -1.57 2.10 8.35
CA LEU A 141 -2.50 1.13 7.76
C LEU A 141 -2.38 -0.18 8.54
N VAL A 142 -3.39 -0.47 9.36
CA VAL A 142 -3.41 -1.67 10.18
C VAL A 142 -4.04 -2.82 9.39
N THR A 143 -3.22 -3.82 9.09
CA THR A 143 -3.61 -4.98 8.31
C THR A 143 -4.35 -5.97 9.19
N TRP A 144 -5.64 -6.13 8.94
CA TRP A 144 -6.48 -7.15 9.54
C TRP A 144 -7.03 -8.04 8.42
N SER A 145 -6.94 -9.36 8.55
CA SER A 145 -7.56 -10.29 7.59
C SER A 145 -8.74 -11.03 8.22
N GLY A 146 -8.66 -11.38 9.51
CA GLY A 146 -9.59 -12.29 10.15
C GLY A 146 -9.38 -13.76 9.76
N ILE A 147 -8.25 -14.11 9.13
CA ILE A 147 -7.94 -15.51 8.81
C ILE A 147 -7.57 -16.25 10.11
N GLU A 148 -8.32 -17.29 10.44
CA GLU A 148 -8.09 -18.11 11.64
C GLU A 148 -7.16 -19.31 11.39
N ASN A 149 -6.92 -19.65 10.12
CA ASN A 149 -6.05 -20.77 9.75
C ASN A 149 -4.57 -20.41 9.97
N ASP A 150 -3.99 -20.95 11.03
CA ASP A 150 -2.61 -20.71 11.47
C ASP A 150 -1.54 -21.10 10.44
N LYS A 151 -1.82 -22.09 9.57
CA LYS A 151 -0.91 -22.45 8.46
C LYS A 151 -0.83 -21.34 7.41
N ILE A 152 -1.91 -20.58 7.21
CA ILE A 152 -1.97 -19.49 6.23
C ILE A 152 -1.50 -18.18 6.88
N GLU A 153 -1.96 -17.91 8.09
CA GLU A 153 -1.64 -16.71 8.84
C GLU A 153 -1.39 -17.05 10.31
N PRO A 154 -0.12 -17.27 10.70
CA PRO A 154 0.21 -17.60 12.09
C PRO A 154 0.01 -16.44 13.09
N VAL A 155 -0.20 -15.22 12.58
CA VAL A 155 -0.31 -14.02 13.40
C VAL A 155 -1.75 -13.82 13.85
N ASP A 156 -1.94 -13.70 15.17
CA ASP A 156 -3.24 -13.38 15.76
C ASP A 156 -3.79 -12.06 15.21
N SER A 157 -4.95 -12.12 14.54
CA SER A 157 -5.68 -10.94 14.05
C SER A 157 -6.07 -9.98 15.18
N GLY A 158 -6.19 -10.45 16.43
CA GLY A 158 -6.41 -9.62 17.62
C GLY A 158 -5.29 -8.61 17.88
N ILE A 159 -4.07 -8.81 17.36
CA ILE A 159 -2.99 -7.81 17.43
C ILE A 159 -3.37 -6.55 16.64
N ALA A 160 -3.91 -6.73 15.44
CA ALA A 160 -4.37 -5.64 14.59
C ALA A 160 -5.55 -4.90 15.23
N GLU A 161 -6.48 -5.63 15.86
CA GLU A 161 -7.62 -5.03 16.55
C GLU A 161 -7.18 -4.14 17.73
N ARG A 162 -6.29 -4.66 18.59
CA ARG A 162 -5.70 -3.87 19.69
C ARG A 162 -4.94 -2.65 19.17
N SER A 163 -4.23 -2.78 18.05
CA SER A 163 -3.49 -1.66 17.44
C SER A 163 -4.43 -0.57 16.91
N LEU A 164 -5.58 -0.94 16.34
CA LEU A 164 -6.63 0.00 15.96
C LEU A 164 -7.23 0.69 17.18
N GLU A 165 -7.50 -0.03 18.27
CA GLU A 165 -7.98 0.57 19.52
C GLU A 165 -6.98 1.58 20.09
N VAL A 166 -5.68 1.25 20.09
CA VAL A 166 -4.61 2.16 20.55
C VAL A 166 -4.57 3.41 19.67
N LEU A 167 -4.57 3.26 18.34
CA LEU A 167 -4.57 4.41 17.43
C LEU A 167 -5.83 5.27 17.63
N SER A 168 -7.02 4.67 17.70
CA SER A 168 -8.29 5.37 17.90
C SER A 168 -8.32 6.22 19.19
N ARG A 169 -7.70 5.72 20.27
CA ARG A 169 -7.70 6.40 21.58
C ARG A 169 -6.62 7.48 21.70
N HIS A 170 -5.50 7.33 21.01
CA HIS A 170 -4.30 8.12 21.28
C HIS A 170 -3.84 8.99 20.10
N ALA A 171 -4.22 8.68 18.87
CA ALA A 171 -3.82 9.44 17.69
C ALA A 171 -4.83 10.57 17.40
N VAL A 172 -4.34 11.75 17.08
CA VAL A 172 -5.17 12.91 16.69
C VAL A 172 -4.80 13.33 15.27
N ARG A 173 -3.51 13.60 15.06
CA ARG A 173 -2.94 14.03 13.78
C ARG A 173 -2.66 12.85 12.86
N THR A 174 -2.03 11.82 13.41
CA THR A 174 -1.74 10.58 12.68
C THR A 174 -3.04 9.90 12.30
N LYS A 175 -3.18 9.56 11.02
CA LYS A 175 -4.37 8.87 10.53
C LYS A 175 -4.20 7.37 10.57
N SER A 176 -5.31 6.68 10.78
CA SER A 176 -5.39 5.24 10.87
C SER A 176 -6.35 4.70 9.82
N ILE A 177 -5.96 3.61 9.17
CA ILE A 177 -6.81 2.92 8.19
C ILE A 177 -6.96 1.47 8.62
N LEU A 178 -8.20 1.00 8.71
CA LEU A 178 -8.48 -0.43 8.68
C LEU A 178 -8.14 -0.93 7.28
N TYR A 179 -6.99 -1.58 7.14
CA TYR A 179 -6.54 -2.15 5.89
C TYR A 179 -6.93 -3.62 5.82
N TRP A 180 -8.19 -3.86 5.48
CA TRP A 180 -8.78 -5.19 5.48
C TRP A 180 -8.28 -6.03 4.30
N ARG A 181 -7.27 -6.86 4.57
CA ARG A 181 -6.61 -7.66 3.55
C ARG A 181 -5.76 -8.83 4.09
N PRO A 182 -5.55 -9.86 3.25
CA PRO A 182 -6.34 -10.15 2.05
C PRO A 182 -7.73 -10.67 2.44
N ILE A 183 -8.74 -10.36 1.64
CA ILE A 183 -10.02 -11.09 1.69
C ILE A 183 -9.95 -12.23 0.66
N ILE A 184 -10.20 -13.45 1.09
CA ILE A 184 -10.07 -14.68 0.31
C ILE A 184 -11.41 -15.41 0.36
N ALA A 185 -11.97 -15.68 -0.81
CA ALA A 185 -13.26 -16.35 -0.92
C ALA A 185 -13.22 -17.74 -0.25
N GLY A 186 -14.22 -18.03 0.58
CA GLY A 186 -14.33 -19.29 1.32
C GLY A 186 -13.39 -19.44 2.52
N LEU A 187 -12.54 -18.44 2.81
CA LEU A 187 -11.62 -18.49 3.95
C LEU A 187 -11.98 -17.47 5.03
N ASN A 188 -12.14 -16.20 4.67
CA ASN A 188 -12.39 -15.09 5.61
C ASN A 188 -13.46 -14.12 5.08
N ASP A 189 -14.54 -14.67 4.52
CA ASP A 189 -15.63 -13.94 3.86
C ASP A 189 -17.03 -14.36 4.37
N THR A 190 -17.14 -14.81 5.62
CA THR A 190 -18.44 -15.08 6.27
C THR A 190 -19.07 -13.79 6.82
N ASP A 191 -20.37 -13.83 7.13
CA ASP A 191 -21.07 -12.68 7.71
C ASP A 191 -20.47 -12.23 9.05
N LEU A 192 -19.90 -13.16 9.82
CA LEU A 192 -19.16 -12.86 11.05
C LEU A 192 -17.90 -12.02 10.76
N HIS A 193 -17.12 -12.38 9.73
CA HIS A 193 -15.96 -11.59 9.32
C HIS A 193 -16.36 -10.18 8.91
N PHE A 194 -17.47 -10.06 8.19
CA PHE A 194 -17.97 -8.75 7.74
C PHE A 194 -18.47 -7.89 8.90
N ALA A 195 -19.22 -8.48 9.83
CA ALA A 195 -19.66 -7.78 11.05
C ALA A 195 -18.46 -7.34 11.91
N ARG A 196 -17.42 -8.18 12.03
CA ARG A 196 -16.20 -7.84 12.76
C ARG A 196 -15.44 -6.70 12.09
N ALA A 197 -15.21 -6.78 10.78
CA ALA A 197 -14.58 -5.72 10.01
C ALA A 197 -15.36 -4.39 10.13
N ARG A 198 -16.70 -4.44 10.09
CA ARG A 198 -17.57 -3.28 10.28
C ARG A 198 -17.39 -2.66 11.68
N GLY A 199 -17.29 -3.48 12.72
CA GLY A 199 -17.01 -3.01 14.08
C GLY A 199 -15.65 -2.31 14.18
N LEU A 200 -14.62 -2.89 13.57
CA LEU A 200 -13.27 -2.30 13.53
C LEU A 200 -13.20 -1.02 12.71
N ALA A 201 -14.04 -0.87 11.68
CA ALA A 201 -14.11 0.33 10.86
C ALA A 201 -14.48 1.58 11.68
N ALA A 202 -15.20 1.42 12.80
CA ALA A 202 -15.53 2.53 13.71
C ALA A 202 -14.32 3.05 14.51
N LEU A 203 -13.21 2.30 14.54
CA LEU A 203 -11.96 2.68 15.20
C LEU A 203 -10.95 3.35 14.26
N ALA A 204 -11.23 3.38 12.96
CA ALA A 204 -10.32 3.90 11.94
C ALA A 204 -10.88 5.14 11.26
N ASP A 205 -10.00 6.00 10.74
CA ASP A 205 -10.40 7.17 9.95
C ASP A 205 -10.95 6.78 8.57
N ALA A 206 -10.53 5.61 8.04
CA ALA A 206 -11.05 5.04 6.80
C ALA A 206 -10.90 3.51 6.77
N THR A 207 -11.69 2.85 5.91
CA THR A 207 -11.54 1.41 5.63
C THR A 207 -11.16 1.19 4.17
N VAL A 208 -10.09 0.44 3.94
CA VAL A 208 -9.66 0.00 2.60
C VAL A 208 -9.67 -1.52 2.54
N PHE A 209 -10.32 -2.09 1.54
CA PHE A 209 -10.43 -3.54 1.38
C PHE A 209 -9.82 -4.01 0.07
N THR A 210 -9.25 -5.22 0.06
CA THR A 210 -8.66 -5.79 -1.16
C THR A 210 -8.46 -7.30 -1.06
N GLY A 211 -8.46 -7.97 -2.20
CA GLY A 211 -8.28 -9.42 -2.28
C GLY A 211 -6.82 -9.89 -2.29
N LEU A 212 -6.63 -11.15 -2.68
CA LEU A 212 -5.36 -11.86 -2.63
C LEU A 212 -4.46 -11.50 -3.81
N PHE A 213 -3.19 -11.19 -3.53
CA PHE A 213 -2.16 -11.20 -4.56
C PHE A 213 -1.61 -12.62 -4.69
N PHE A 214 -2.09 -13.37 -5.67
CA PHE A 214 -1.82 -14.80 -5.80
C PHE A 214 -0.94 -15.08 -7.02
N ARG A 215 0.24 -15.62 -6.76
CA ARG A 215 1.30 -15.92 -7.73
C ARG A 215 1.75 -17.36 -7.57
N ASP A 216 2.47 -17.89 -8.55
CA ASP A 216 2.87 -19.31 -8.58
C ASP A 216 3.68 -19.70 -7.34
N GLU A 217 4.54 -18.82 -6.85
CA GLU A 217 5.36 -19.04 -5.66
C GLU A 217 4.50 -19.19 -4.39
N ILE A 218 3.45 -18.38 -4.27
CA ILE A 218 2.50 -18.44 -3.15
C ILE A 218 1.61 -19.69 -3.27
N ARG A 219 1.14 -20.00 -4.49
CA ARG A 219 0.36 -21.22 -4.76
C ARG A 219 1.16 -22.49 -4.45
N ALA A 220 2.44 -22.52 -4.85
CA ALA A 220 3.35 -23.62 -4.57
C ALA A 220 3.60 -23.76 -3.05
N HIS A 221 3.80 -22.65 -2.34
CA HIS A 221 3.94 -22.67 -0.90
C HIS A 221 2.68 -23.21 -0.20
N PHE A 222 1.50 -22.72 -0.56
CA PHE A 222 0.21 -23.24 -0.06
C PHE A 222 0.06 -24.74 -0.27
N LYS A 223 0.38 -25.26 -1.46
CA LYS A 223 0.39 -26.70 -1.73
C LYS A 223 1.36 -27.45 -0.81
N ALA A 224 2.57 -26.91 -0.61
CA ALA A 224 3.59 -27.54 0.23
C ALA A 224 3.19 -27.64 1.72
N ILE A 225 2.39 -26.68 2.22
CA ILE A 225 1.88 -26.69 3.59
C ILE A 225 0.49 -27.35 3.72
N GLY A 226 -0.01 -27.96 2.64
CA GLY A 226 -1.28 -28.69 2.62
C GLY A 226 -2.53 -27.81 2.57
N VAL A 227 -2.41 -26.55 2.13
CA VAL A 227 -3.54 -25.66 1.86
C VAL A 227 -4.09 -25.98 0.45
N PRO A 228 -5.39 -26.28 0.31
CA PRO A 228 -6.01 -26.51 -0.99
C PRO A 228 -5.84 -25.32 -1.92
N ASP A 229 -5.95 -25.57 -3.23
CA ASP A 229 -5.90 -24.50 -4.21
C ASP A 229 -7.08 -23.56 -4.01
N LEU A 230 -6.80 -22.29 -3.70
CA LEU A 230 -7.82 -21.30 -3.35
C LEU A 230 -8.55 -20.75 -4.58
N TYR A 231 -7.90 -20.79 -5.73
CA TYR A 231 -8.41 -20.31 -7.01
C TYR A 231 -7.96 -21.25 -8.13
N SER A 232 -8.70 -21.29 -9.23
CA SER A 232 -8.35 -22.14 -10.38
C SER A 232 -6.99 -21.80 -10.98
N ASP A 233 -6.59 -20.52 -10.91
CA ASP A 233 -5.33 -20.03 -11.44
C ASP A 233 -4.75 -18.85 -10.65
N VAL A 234 -3.52 -18.44 -10.98
CA VAL A 234 -2.84 -17.26 -10.46
C VAL A 234 -3.14 -16.02 -11.30
N ALA A 235 -2.77 -14.83 -10.82
CA ALA A 235 -3.00 -13.59 -11.57
C ALA A 235 -1.88 -12.55 -11.39
N ARG A 236 -1.76 -11.64 -12.36
CA ARG A 236 -0.88 -10.45 -12.24
C ARG A 236 -1.43 -9.41 -11.27
N ARG A 237 -2.75 -9.26 -11.18
CA ARG A 237 -3.42 -8.33 -10.27
C ARG A 237 -4.06 -9.11 -9.14
N LYS A 238 -4.52 -8.41 -8.09
CA LYS A 238 -5.18 -9.08 -6.96
C LYS A 238 -6.48 -9.73 -7.43
N ILE A 239 -6.69 -10.98 -7.03
CA ILE A 239 -7.92 -11.73 -7.22
C ILE A 239 -8.89 -11.30 -6.13
N PHE A 240 -10.07 -10.83 -6.54
CA PHE A 240 -11.14 -10.47 -5.62
C PHE A 240 -12.49 -10.71 -6.32
N PRO A 241 -13.18 -11.83 -6.01
CA PRO A 241 -14.39 -12.20 -6.72
C PRO A 241 -15.53 -11.20 -6.54
N VAL A 242 -16.31 -10.99 -7.60
CA VAL A 242 -17.42 -10.01 -7.61
C VAL A 242 -18.51 -10.34 -6.58
N GLY A 243 -18.78 -11.63 -6.35
CA GLY A 243 -19.75 -12.08 -5.35
C GLY A 243 -19.33 -11.73 -3.93
N VAL A 244 -18.04 -11.84 -3.62
CA VAL A 244 -17.47 -11.42 -2.32
C VAL A 244 -17.50 -9.91 -2.19
N GLU A 245 -17.13 -9.18 -3.25
CA GLU A 245 -17.23 -7.71 -3.26
C GLU A 245 -18.64 -7.24 -2.94
N ARG A 246 -19.65 -7.78 -3.63
CA ARG A 246 -21.05 -7.39 -3.42
C ARG A 246 -21.44 -7.53 -1.94
N ARG A 247 -21.12 -8.66 -1.31
CA ARG A 247 -21.43 -8.88 0.11
C ARG A 247 -20.68 -7.94 1.05
N VAL A 248 -19.43 -7.60 0.72
CA VAL A 248 -18.66 -6.58 1.44
C VAL A 248 -19.35 -5.21 1.35
N LEU A 249 -19.76 -4.80 0.15
CA LEU A 249 -20.45 -3.51 -0.06
C LEU A 249 -21.79 -3.47 0.69
N GLU A 250 -22.58 -4.55 0.65
CA GLU A 250 -23.83 -4.68 1.39
C GLU A 250 -23.58 -4.54 2.91
N ALA A 251 -22.59 -5.25 3.46
CA ALA A 251 -22.25 -5.18 4.88
C ALA A 251 -21.74 -3.80 5.33
N PHE A 252 -21.16 -3.02 4.42
CA PHE A 252 -20.62 -1.68 4.69
C PHE A 252 -21.56 -0.54 4.26
N THR A 253 -22.82 -0.84 3.94
CA THR A 253 -23.82 0.20 3.63
C THR A 253 -23.83 1.29 4.71
N GLY A 254 -23.72 2.55 4.27
CA GLY A 254 -23.68 3.74 5.13
C GLY A 254 -22.34 4.03 5.80
N ILE A 255 -21.29 3.22 5.60
CA ILE A 255 -19.96 3.44 6.17
C ILE A 255 -18.95 3.69 5.03
N PRO A 256 -18.08 4.71 5.14
CA PRO A 256 -17.03 4.95 4.15
C PRO A 256 -16.13 3.73 3.93
N LEU A 257 -16.04 3.30 2.67
CA LEU A 257 -15.27 2.13 2.25
C LEU A 257 -14.58 2.41 0.91
N PHE A 258 -13.33 1.98 0.75
CA PHE A 258 -12.50 2.33 -0.41
C PHE A 258 -11.85 1.10 -1.07
N ARG A 259 -11.93 1.02 -2.40
CA ARG A 259 -11.24 -0.01 -3.22
C ARG A 259 -9.74 0.25 -3.39
N LYS A 260 -9.29 1.48 -3.12
CA LYS A 260 -7.92 1.93 -3.36
C LYS A 260 -7.35 2.55 -2.10
N THR A 261 -6.13 2.13 -1.76
CA THR A 261 -5.38 2.64 -0.61
C THR A 261 -5.26 4.15 -0.63
N SER A 262 -4.92 4.73 -1.78
CA SER A 262 -4.77 6.18 -1.92
C SER A 262 -6.07 6.95 -1.71
N CYS A 263 -7.23 6.40 -2.09
CA CYS A 263 -8.52 7.03 -1.82
C CYS A 263 -8.85 7.03 -0.31
N GLY A 264 -8.58 5.93 0.40
CA GLY A 264 -8.79 5.86 1.84
C GLY A 264 -7.84 6.79 2.61
N VAL A 265 -6.57 6.87 2.20
CA VAL A 265 -5.60 7.81 2.75
C VAL A 265 -6.04 9.26 2.51
N ALA A 266 -6.43 9.57 1.28
CA ALA A 266 -6.87 10.92 0.93
C ALA A 266 -8.11 11.35 1.72
N PHE A 267 -9.07 10.44 1.89
CA PHE A 267 -10.26 10.66 2.72
C PHE A 267 -9.91 10.95 4.17
N ALA A 268 -9.04 10.14 4.79
CA ALA A 268 -8.63 10.31 6.18
C ALA A 268 -7.94 11.67 6.44
N HIS A 269 -7.28 12.23 5.41
CA HIS A 269 -6.60 13.53 5.46
C HIS A 269 -7.43 14.68 4.88
N GLY A 270 -8.64 14.43 4.36
CA GLY A 270 -9.48 15.47 3.75
C GLY A 270 -8.90 16.09 2.47
N ILE A 271 -8.12 15.33 1.70
CA ILE A 271 -7.48 15.77 0.45
C ILE A 271 -8.01 14.97 -0.74
N SER A 272 -7.65 15.36 -1.97
CA SER A 272 -7.92 14.55 -3.17
C SER A 272 -7.03 13.30 -3.22
N ASP A 273 -7.54 12.20 -3.79
CA ASP A 273 -6.75 11.01 -4.10
C ASP A 273 -5.49 11.39 -4.89
N TYR A 274 -4.31 11.00 -4.42
CA TYR A 274 -3.02 11.35 -5.05
C TYR A 274 -2.63 10.47 -6.25
N ASN A 275 -3.48 9.49 -6.58
CA ASN A 275 -3.29 8.61 -7.73
C ASN A 275 -4.14 9.03 -8.93
N GLY A 276 -4.91 10.11 -8.85
CA GLY A 276 -5.77 10.59 -9.92
C GLY A 276 -6.88 9.61 -10.32
N HIS A 277 -7.40 8.77 -9.41
CA HIS A 277 -8.41 7.75 -9.75
C HIS A 277 -9.74 8.33 -10.27
N TYR A 278 -9.97 9.64 -10.14
CA TYR A 278 -11.14 10.29 -10.73
C TYR A 278 -11.19 10.16 -12.26
N GLY A 279 -10.05 10.00 -12.94
CA GLY A 279 -10.02 9.64 -14.38
C GLY A 279 -10.64 8.25 -14.70
N VAL A 280 -10.90 7.44 -13.67
CA VAL A 280 -11.50 6.10 -13.75
C VAL A 280 -12.75 6.07 -12.86
N GLN A 281 -13.74 6.90 -13.20
CA GLN A 281 -14.92 7.15 -12.36
C GLN A 281 -15.71 5.89 -12.01
N GLU A 282 -15.57 4.81 -12.78
CA GLU A 282 -16.28 3.54 -12.57
C GLU A 282 -15.84 2.81 -11.30
N ILE A 283 -14.78 3.26 -10.61
CA ILE A 283 -14.40 2.75 -9.29
C ILE A 283 -14.76 3.69 -8.13
N CYS A 284 -15.33 4.86 -8.43
CA CYS A 284 -15.69 5.91 -7.47
C CYS A 284 -17.13 5.78 -6.95
N ASP A 285 -17.93 4.85 -7.48
CA ASP A 285 -19.33 4.58 -7.14
C ASP A 285 -19.59 4.25 -5.65
N ILE A 286 -18.55 3.83 -4.91
CA ILE A 286 -18.67 3.55 -3.46
C ILE A 286 -18.03 4.64 -2.59
N CYS A 287 -17.34 5.60 -3.18
CA CYS A 287 -16.68 6.66 -2.43
C CYS A 287 -17.72 7.65 -1.87
N PRO A 288 -17.50 8.23 -0.67
CA PRO A 288 -18.35 9.30 -0.17
C PRO A 288 -18.44 10.47 -1.15
N ILE A 289 -19.62 11.06 -1.31
CA ILE A 289 -19.87 12.09 -2.33
C ILE A 289 -18.99 13.33 -2.15
N LEU A 290 -18.70 13.71 -0.90
CA LEU A 290 -17.79 14.81 -0.57
C LEU A 290 -16.36 14.52 -1.07
N GLN A 291 -15.89 13.27 -0.91
CA GLN A 291 -14.59 12.85 -1.41
C GLN A 291 -14.55 12.85 -2.94
N VAL A 292 -15.62 12.41 -3.59
CA VAL A 292 -15.74 12.48 -5.05
C VAL A 292 -15.66 13.93 -5.52
N GLY A 293 -16.31 14.87 -4.83
CA GLY A 293 -16.22 16.31 -5.12
C GLY A 293 -14.81 16.86 -5.00
N LEU A 294 -14.06 16.50 -3.95
CA LEU A 294 -12.65 16.88 -3.80
C LEU A 294 -11.78 16.34 -4.94
N CYS A 295 -11.94 15.06 -5.28
CA CYS A 295 -11.21 14.45 -6.38
C CYS A 295 -11.58 15.06 -7.74
N ALA A 296 -12.85 15.39 -7.96
CA ALA A 296 -13.32 16.04 -9.18
C ALA A 296 -12.70 17.43 -9.36
N ALA A 297 -12.67 18.23 -8.29
CA ALA A 297 -12.08 19.57 -8.31
C ALA A 297 -10.57 19.54 -8.57
N ALA A 298 -9.88 18.50 -8.09
CA ALA A 298 -8.45 18.30 -8.32
C ALA A 298 -8.12 17.68 -9.69
N HIS A 299 -9.11 17.11 -10.40
CA HIS A 299 -8.90 16.45 -11.69
C HIS A 299 -8.83 17.48 -12.81
N LEU A 300 -7.62 18.01 -13.02
CA LEU A 300 -7.33 18.96 -14.09
C LEU A 300 -6.45 18.28 -15.12
N LYS A 301 -6.86 18.30 -16.39
CA LYS A 301 -6.05 17.78 -17.50
C LYS A 301 -4.72 18.56 -17.55
N PRO A 302 -3.57 17.90 -17.31
CA PRO A 302 -2.29 18.61 -17.31
C PRO A 302 -1.92 19.12 -18.71
N PRO A 303 -1.25 20.29 -18.81
CA PRO A 303 -0.80 20.82 -20.09
C PRO A 303 0.29 19.93 -20.68
N MET A 304 0.24 19.68 -21.99
CA MET A 304 1.17 18.76 -22.67
C MET A 304 2.66 19.05 -22.39
N PRO A 305 3.14 20.32 -22.39
CA PRO A 305 4.55 20.60 -22.07
C PRO A 305 4.98 20.12 -20.68
N ARG A 306 4.07 20.11 -19.70
CA ARG A 306 4.35 19.58 -18.36
C ARG A 306 4.45 18.06 -18.38
N VAL A 307 3.61 17.38 -19.15
CA VAL A 307 3.63 15.93 -19.33
C VAL A 307 4.92 15.50 -20.00
N GLU A 308 5.31 16.16 -21.09
CA GLU A 308 6.55 15.90 -21.84
C GLU A 308 7.80 16.10 -20.97
N ALA A 309 7.84 17.16 -20.16
CA ALA A 309 8.96 17.40 -19.24
C ALA A 309 9.12 16.27 -18.21
N LEU A 310 8.02 15.81 -17.60
CA LEU A 310 8.05 14.70 -16.65
C LEU A 310 8.40 13.37 -17.33
N ALA A 311 7.91 13.14 -18.54
CA ALA A 311 8.27 11.96 -19.33
C ALA A 311 9.76 11.94 -19.65
N ALA A 312 10.34 13.08 -20.05
CA ALA A 312 11.78 13.20 -20.28
C ALA A 312 12.58 12.89 -19.00
N THR A 313 12.18 13.40 -17.84
CA THR A 313 12.79 13.05 -16.54
C THR A 313 12.70 11.55 -16.24
N ALA A 314 11.57 10.93 -16.57
CA ALA A 314 11.38 9.49 -16.41
C ALA A 314 12.11 8.65 -17.47
N GLY A 315 12.73 9.26 -18.49
CA GLY A 315 13.35 8.55 -19.62
C GLY A 315 12.34 7.86 -20.54
N LEU A 316 11.14 8.44 -20.67
CA LEU A 316 10.12 8.02 -21.62
C LEU A 316 10.16 8.89 -22.89
N ASP A 317 9.79 8.31 -24.04
CA ASP A 317 9.71 9.03 -25.31
C ASP A 317 8.50 9.97 -25.34
N PRO A 318 8.70 11.31 -25.38
CA PRO A 318 7.61 12.28 -25.45
C PRO A 318 6.73 12.11 -26.70
N GLY A 319 7.30 11.64 -27.82
CA GLY A 319 6.57 11.43 -29.08
C GLY A 319 5.53 10.30 -29.02
N SER A 320 5.60 9.46 -27.98
CA SER A 320 4.68 8.34 -27.77
C SER A 320 3.50 8.68 -26.86
N ILE A 321 3.38 9.92 -26.38
CA ILE A 321 2.42 10.31 -25.35
C ILE A 321 1.10 10.79 -25.96
N SER A 322 -0.01 10.31 -25.40
CA SER A 322 -1.35 10.84 -25.68
C SER A 322 -2.08 11.17 -24.37
N ILE A 323 -2.93 12.20 -24.40
CA ILE A 323 -3.68 12.64 -23.23
C ILE A 323 -5.13 12.97 -23.61
N ASP A 324 -6.07 12.35 -22.91
CA ASP A 324 -7.49 12.68 -22.99
C ASP A 324 -7.96 13.29 -21.66
N ASP A 325 -9.27 13.35 -21.43
CA ASP A 325 -9.84 13.95 -20.22
C ASP A 325 -9.86 12.98 -19.02
N ARG A 326 -9.34 11.77 -19.20
CA ARG A 326 -9.33 10.69 -18.22
C ARG A 326 -7.93 10.26 -17.82
N ARG A 327 -7.00 10.20 -18.78
CA ARG A 327 -5.67 9.60 -18.60
C ARG A 327 -4.63 10.13 -19.57
N ILE A 328 -3.38 9.91 -19.18
CA ILE A 328 -2.21 9.95 -20.04
C ILE A 328 -1.86 8.52 -20.41
N GLU A 329 -1.59 8.28 -21.69
CA GLU A 329 -1.04 7.02 -22.18
C GLU A 329 0.41 7.21 -22.62
N VAL A 330 1.25 6.28 -22.20
CA VAL A 330 2.67 6.18 -22.56
C VAL A 330 2.97 4.81 -23.17
N ALA A 331 4.08 4.69 -23.88
CA ALA A 331 4.57 3.41 -24.42
C ALA A 331 5.83 2.94 -23.69
N ASP A 332 6.01 1.62 -23.62
CA ASP A 332 7.24 0.95 -23.16
C ASP A 332 7.76 1.40 -21.79
N SER A 333 6.84 1.74 -20.89
CA SER A 333 7.13 2.23 -19.57
C SER A 333 7.19 1.11 -18.53
N ASN A 334 8.03 1.31 -17.51
CA ASN A 334 8.00 0.53 -16.28
C ASN A 334 7.08 1.17 -15.21
N GLU A 335 6.88 0.48 -14.10
CA GLU A 335 6.02 0.97 -13.01
C GLU A 335 6.53 2.27 -12.38
N GLN A 336 7.85 2.40 -12.16
CA GLN A 336 8.43 3.55 -11.50
C GLN A 336 8.23 4.83 -12.33
N GLN A 337 8.45 4.74 -13.64
CA GLN A 337 8.25 5.84 -14.58
C GLN A 337 6.80 6.34 -14.57
N ARG A 338 5.84 5.41 -14.63
CA ARG A 338 4.41 5.78 -14.60
C ARG A 338 3.97 6.37 -13.28
N TYR A 339 4.36 5.77 -12.15
CA TYR A 339 3.93 6.26 -10.83
C TYR A 339 4.57 7.61 -10.48
N PHE A 340 5.80 7.87 -10.93
CA PHE A 340 6.38 9.21 -10.88
C PHE A 340 5.49 10.24 -11.57
N MET A 341 5.14 10.01 -12.84
CA MET A 341 4.29 10.93 -13.58
C MET A 341 2.89 11.06 -12.96
N GLN A 342 2.29 9.93 -12.56
CA GLN A 342 0.95 9.89 -11.98
C GLN A 342 0.84 10.69 -10.69
N HIS A 343 1.78 10.52 -9.75
CA HIS A 343 1.78 11.28 -8.51
C HIS A 343 2.16 12.76 -8.73
N SER A 344 3.06 13.06 -9.68
CA SER A 344 3.45 14.43 -10.02
C SER A 344 2.30 15.25 -10.61
N LEU A 345 1.41 14.60 -11.36
CA LEU A 345 0.32 15.22 -12.11
C LEU A 345 -1.04 15.07 -11.43
N ASN A 346 -1.12 14.23 -10.40
CA ASN A 346 -2.37 13.71 -9.84
C ASN A 346 -3.35 13.22 -10.93
N TYR A 347 -2.83 12.46 -11.90
CA TYR A 347 -3.56 12.06 -13.10
C TYR A 347 -3.23 10.63 -13.48
N GLN A 348 -4.18 9.88 -14.01
CA GLN A 348 -3.92 8.51 -14.45
C GLN A 348 -2.83 8.45 -15.52
N VAL A 349 -1.83 7.58 -15.34
CA VAL A 349 -0.79 7.33 -16.35
C VAL A 349 -0.74 5.83 -16.65
N HIS A 350 -1.09 5.45 -17.87
CA HIS A 350 -1.24 4.07 -18.30
C HIS A 350 -0.22 3.72 -19.38
N ASP A 351 0.26 2.47 -19.34
CA ASP A 351 1.03 1.92 -20.45
C ASP A 351 0.08 1.29 -21.47
N ARG A 352 0.29 1.55 -22.76
CA ARG A 352 -0.52 0.98 -23.85
C ARG A 352 -0.57 -0.55 -23.84
N LYS A 353 0.48 -1.23 -23.38
CA LYS A 353 0.52 -2.71 -23.26
C LYS A 353 -0.28 -3.23 -22.06
N HIS A 354 -0.71 -2.35 -21.17
CA HIS A 354 -1.38 -2.72 -19.93
C HIS A 354 -2.64 -1.89 -19.67
N PRO A 355 -3.64 -1.92 -20.58
CA PRO A 355 -4.82 -1.12 -20.45
C PRO A 355 -5.62 -1.46 -19.18
N HIS A 356 -6.45 -0.50 -18.77
CA HIS A 356 -7.46 -0.72 -17.77
C HIS A 356 -8.77 -1.13 -18.43
N HIS A 357 -9.39 -2.19 -17.89
CA HIS A 357 -10.74 -2.59 -18.28
C HIS A 357 -11.77 -1.84 -17.44
N LEU A 358 -12.90 -1.51 -18.07
CA LEU A 358 -14.03 -0.82 -17.45
C LEU A 358 -14.48 -1.54 -16.16
N GLY A 359 -14.63 -0.80 -15.06
CA GLY A 359 -15.05 -1.34 -13.74
C GLY A 359 -14.04 -2.25 -13.05
N ARG A 360 -12.88 -2.55 -13.66
CA ARG A 360 -11.91 -3.55 -13.17
C ARG A 360 -10.52 -2.96 -12.94
N HIS A 361 -10.42 -1.66 -12.70
CA HIS A 361 -9.15 -0.97 -12.52
C HIS A 361 -8.33 -1.59 -11.36
N GLY A 362 -7.20 -2.23 -11.70
CA GLY A 362 -6.31 -2.86 -10.73
C GLY A 362 -6.79 -4.20 -10.17
N ARG A 363 -7.72 -4.89 -10.85
CA ARG A 363 -8.24 -6.22 -10.48
C ARG A 363 -7.84 -7.29 -11.50
N ALA A 364 -7.72 -8.53 -11.04
CA ALA A 364 -7.56 -9.69 -11.92
C ALA A 364 -8.86 -9.97 -12.69
N GLU A 365 -8.76 -10.65 -13.83
CA GLU A 365 -9.93 -11.15 -14.56
C GLU A 365 -10.57 -12.36 -13.86
N LEU A 366 -9.75 -13.12 -13.12
CA LEU A 366 -10.23 -14.27 -12.37
C LEU A 366 -11.21 -13.85 -11.26
N GLY A 367 -12.38 -14.50 -11.22
CA GLY A 367 -13.47 -14.22 -10.28
C GLY A 367 -14.48 -13.16 -10.74
N TRP A 368 -14.46 -12.75 -12.02
CA TRP A 368 -15.34 -11.74 -12.63
C TRP A 368 -16.32 -12.29 -13.68
N THR A 369 -16.62 -13.59 -13.60
CA THR A 369 -17.60 -14.31 -14.43
C THR A 369 -18.89 -14.57 -13.67
#